data_AF-A0A1Z9Q5P5-F1
#
_entry.id   AF-A0A1Z9Q5P5-F1
#
_cell.length_a   1.000
_cell.length_b   1.000
_cell.length_c   1.000
_cell.angle_alpha   90.00
_cell.angle_beta   90.00
_cell.angle_gamma   90.00
#
_symmetry.space_group_name_H-M   'P 1'
#
loop_
_entity.id
_entity.type
_entity.pdbx_description
1 polymer ?
#
loop_
_entity_poly.entity_id
_entity_poly.type
_entity_poly.pdbx_seq_one_letter_code
_entity_poly.pdbx_strand_id
1 'polypeptide(L)'
;MTISTTNITKSYNGNGSTHSFAYDFPIFADADLTVIVRASTGAETTKTLNTHYIVTGAGASSGGNVLFKYNTGTSSDAHYSATDYRPASGETVVIRSELSNTQTLDLVANDPFPASSFETALDRLVRM
;
A
#
# COMPACT_ATOMS: atom_id res chain seq x y z
N MET A 1 -6.91 17.11 -10.86
CA MET A 1 -6.52 15.70 -11.14
C MET A 1 -7.64 14.86 -10.60
N THR A 2 -8.22 13.96 -11.40
CA THR A 2 -9.36 13.13 -10.98
C THR A 2 -8.86 11.69 -10.93
N ILE A 3 -8.97 11.02 -9.78
CA ILE A 3 -8.61 9.61 -9.68
C ILE A 3 -9.87 8.77 -9.92
N SER A 4 -9.81 7.97 -10.98
CA SER A 4 -10.85 7.00 -11.32
C SER A 4 -10.21 5.61 -11.40
N THR A 5 -10.25 4.87 -10.30
CA THR A 5 -9.85 3.45 -10.28
C THR A 5 -10.80 2.65 -9.40
N THR A 6 -11.34 1.57 -9.97
CA THR A 6 -12.17 0.56 -9.29
C THR A 6 -11.34 -0.60 -8.75
N ASN A 7 -10.04 -0.66 -9.06
CA ASN A 7 -9.15 -1.73 -8.62
C ASN A 7 -8.33 -1.23 -7.42
N ILE A 8 -8.84 -1.44 -6.21
CA ILE A 8 -8.17 -1.09 -4.96
C ILE A 8 -7.48 -2.29 -4.29
N THR A 9 -7.44 -3.45 -4.97
CA THR A 9 -6.89 -4.69 -4.43
C THR A 9 -6.17 -5.51 -5.51
N LYS A 10 -5.04 -6.10 -5.14
CA LYS A 10 -4.28 -7.07 -5.94
C LYS A 10 -3.99 -8.30 -5.11
N SER A 11 -3.86 -9.45 -5.78
CA SER A 11 -3.43 -10.68 -5.15
C SER A 11 -2.38 -11.42 -5.98
N TYR A 12 -1.45 -12.07 -5.29
CA TYR A 12 -0.33 -12.80 -5.87
C TYR A 12 -0.07 -14.09 -5.10
N ASN A 13 0.39 -15.13 -5.78
CA ASN A 13 0.84 -16.37 -5.12
C ASN A 13 2.30 -16.23 -4.70
N GLY A 14 2.59 -16.62 -3.46
CA GLY A 14 3.94 -16.77 -2.94
C GLY A 14 4.62 -18.02 -3.51
N ASN A 15 5.94 -17.93 -3.68
CA ASN A 15 6.78 -19.04 -4.13
C ASN A 15 8.02 -19.23 -3.24
N GLY A 16 8.13 -18.49 -2.12
CA GLY A 16 9.27 -18.54 -1.20
C GLY A 16 10.52 -17.76 -1.66
N SER A 17 10.49 -17.09 -2.81
CA SER A 17 11.66 -16.34 -3.32
C SER A 17 11.32 -14.94 -3.86
N THR A 18 10.15 -14.77 -4.47
CA THR A 18 9.66 -13.48 -4.96
C THR A 18 9.46 -12.52 -3.80
N HIS A 19 10.12 -11.37 -3.87
CA HIS A 19 10.05 -10.32 -2.86
C HIS A 19 9.32 -9.06 -3.33
N SER A 20 9.09 -8.90 -4.63
CA SER A 20 8.53 -7.68 -5.23
C SER A 20 7.16 -7.98 -5.82
N PHE A 21 6.15 -7.25 -5.37
CA PHE A 21 4.78 -7.38 -5.81
C PHE A 21 4.25 -6.01 -6.23
N ALA A 22 3.89 -5.87 -7.51
CA ALA A 22 3.40 -4.62 -8.05
C ALA A 22 1.97 -4.33 -7.59
N TYR A 23 1.60 -3.06 -7.54
CA TYR A 23 0.23 -2.60 -7.44
C TYR A 23 0.04 -1.48 -8.47
N ASP A 24 -1.11 -1.43 -9.13
CA ASP A 24 -1.41 -0.56 -10.27
C ASP A 24 -2.44 0.52 -9.94
N PHE A 25 -2.55 0.83 -8.65
CA PHE A 25 -3.49 1.81 -8.13
C PHE A 25 -2.74 2.89 -7.34
N PRO A 26 -3.15 4.16 -7.40
CA PRO A 26 -2.48 5.22 -6.66
C PRO A 26 -2.61 5.04 -5.15
N ILE A 27 -1.65 5.51 -4.37
CA ILE A 27 -1.74 5.69 -2.91
C ILE A 27 -1.16 7.07 -2.59
N PHE A 28 -1.61 7.74 -1.52
CA PHE A 28 -1.10 9.09 -1.18
C PHE A 28 0.15 9.01 -0.31
N ALA A 29 0.20 8.04 0.60
CA ALA A 29 1.34 7.70 1.42
C ALA A 29 1.57 6.18 1.45
N ASP A 30 2.79 5.76 1.79
CA ASP A 30 3.16 4.35 1.93
C ASP A 30 2.29 3.59 2.96
N ALA A 31 1.74 4.33 3.93
CA ALA A 31 0.86 3.80 4.98
C ALA A 31 -0.59 3.61 4.53
N ASP A 32 -0.98 4.12 3.35
CA ASP A 32 -2.36 3.99 2.81
C ASP A 32 -2.59 2.62 2.13
N LEU A 33 -1.84 1.61 2.55
CA LEU A 33 -1.81 0.29 1.97
C LEU A 33 -1.70 -0.76 3.09
N THR A 34 -2.59 -1.74 3.02
CA THR A 34 -2.59 -2.92 3.89
C THR A 34 -2.11 -4.13 3.09
N VAL A 35 -1.05 -4.79 3.57
CA VAL A 35 -0.56 -6.06 3.02
C VAL A 35 -0.99 -7.20 3.94
N ILE A 36 -1.66 -8.20 3.37
CA ILE A 36 -2.11 -9.40 4.07
C ILE A 36 -1.46 -10.60 3.41
N VAL A 37 -0.92 -11.52 4.22
CA VAL A 37 -0.50 -12.84 3.74
C VAL A 37 -1.50 -13.87 4.25
N ARG A 38 -2.13 -14.58 3.33
CA ARG A 38 -3.07 -15.66 3.61
C ARG A 38 -2.36 -16.99 3.46
N ALA A 39 -2.35 -17.80 4.52
CA ALA A 39 -1.82 -19.15 4.51
C ALA A 39 -2.70 -20.10 3.68
N SER A 40 -2.16 -21.25 3.28
CA SER A 40 -2.90 -22.31 2.58
C SER A 40 -4.09 -22.85 3.38
N THR A 41 -4.07 -22.74 4.71
CA THR A 41 -5.16 -23.07 5.62
C THR A 41 -6.24 -22.00 5.70
N GLY A 42 -6.09 -20.87 4.99
CA GLY A 42 -7.02 -19.75 4.97
C GLY A 42 -6.79 -18.70 6.05
N ALA A 43 -5.84 -18.92 6.98
CA ALA A 43 -5.52 -17.94 8.01
C ALA A 43 -4.86 -16.69 7.41
N GLU A 44 -5.38 -15.51 7.72
CA GLU A 44 -4.87 -14.22 7.25
C GLU A 44 -4.00 -13.55 8.30
N THR A 45 -2.85 -13.03 7.89
CA THR A 45 -1.93 -12.26 8.74
C THR A 45 -1.63 -10.92 8.09
N THR A 46 -2.03 -9.83 8.74
CA THR A 46 -1.64 -8.47 8.35
C THR A 46 -0.16 -8.25 8.61
N LYS A 47 0.55 -7.75 7.61
CA LYS A 47 1.97 -7.41 7.70
C LYS A 47 2.12 -5.93 8.07
N THR A 48 3.18 -5.62 8.79
CA THR A 48 3.51 -4.25 9.24
C THR A 48 4.52 -3.60 8.29
N LEU A 49 4.19 -2.39 7.80
CA LEU A 49 5.09 -1.52 7.04
C LEU A 49 6.39 -1.25 7.82
N ASN A 50 7.51 -1.14 7.11
CA ASN A 50 8.88 -0.95 7.64
C ASN A 50 9.43 -2.09 8.53
N THR A 51 8.61 -3.04 8.94
CA THR A 51 9.07 -4.27 9.62
C THR A 51 9.13 -5.46 8.66
N HIS A 52 8.03 -5.73 7.95
CA HIS A 52 7.89 -6.90 7.08
C HIS A 52 8.08 -6.56 5.60
N TYR A 53 7.72 -5.34 5.21
CA TYR A 53 7.82 -4.85 3.84
C TYR A 53 8.09 -3.35 3.83
N ILE A 54 8.48 -2.83 2.66
CA ILE A 54 8.46 -1.40 2.32
C ILE A 54 7.56 -1.18 1.10
N VAL A 55 7.13 0.05 0.91
CA VAL A 55 6.32 0.46 -0.24
C VAL A 55 7.12 1.46 -1.07
N THR A 56 6.87 1.46 -2.36
CA THR A 56 7.41 2.41 -3.32
C THR A 56 6.29 2.87 -4.22
N GLY A 57 6.39 4.07 -4.80
CA GLY A 57 5.37 4.60 -5.74
C GLY A 57 4.21 5.33 -5.07
N ALA A 58 4.31 5.70 -3.79
CA ALA A 58 3.35 6.63 -3.19
C ALA A 58 3.35 7.98 -3.94
N GLY A 59 2.16 8.51 -4.19
CA GLY A 59 1.92 9.70 -5.01
C GLY A 59 1.92 9.46 -6.52
N ALA A 60 2.31 8.27 -7.01
CA ALA A 60 2.29 7.95 -8.44
C ALA A 60 0.92 7.43 -8.88
N SER A 61 0.39 7.96 -9.99
CA SER A 61 -0.89 7.52 -10.56
C SER A 61 -0.84 6.08 -11.12
N SER A 62 0.35 5.62 -11.51
CA SER A 62 0.59 4.26 -12.01
C SER A 62 0.72 3.19 -10.91
N GLY A 63 0.71 3.58 -9.64
CA GLY A 63 1.03 2.70 -8.52
C GLY A 63 2.55 2.46 -8.39
N GLY A 64 2.91 1.33 -7.77
CA GLY A 64 4.29 1.00 -7.43
C GLY A 64 4.45 -0.43 -6.92
N ASN A 65 5.36 -0.65 -5.98
CA ASN A 65 5.68 -1.99 -5.51
C ASN A 65 5.67 -2.11 -3.98
N VAL A 66 5.18 -3.25 -3.50
CA VAL A 66 5.44 -3.79 -2.16
C VAL A 66 6.67 -4.69 -2.24
N LEU A 67 7.69 -4.34 -1.46
CA LEU A 67 8.94 -5.08 -1.36
C LEU A 67 9.03 -5.73 0.01
N PHE A 68 8.86 -7.05 0.09
CA PHE A 68 9.06 -7.80 1.32
C PHE A 68 10.53 -7.76 1.74
N LYS A 69 10.75 -7.64 3.05
CA LYS A 69 12.08 -7.60 3.61
C LYS A 69 12.69 -9.00 3.69
N TYR A 70 13.93 -9.11 3.31
CA TYR A 70 14.71 -10.35 3.39
C TYR A 70 16.20 -10.01 3.44
N ASN A 71 17.06 -11.02 3.56
CA ASN A 71 18.49 -10.80 3.51
C ASN A 71 18.92 -10.52 2.05
N THR A 72 19.03 -9.23 1.70
CA THR A 72 19.52 -8.77 0.39
C THR A 72 21.04 -8.93 0.23
N GLY A 73 21.75 -9.28 1.32
CA GLY A 73 23.21 -9.27 1.39
C GLY A 73 23.82 -7.93 1.78
N THR A 74 23.05 -6.84 1.77
CA THR A 74 23.52 -5.48 2.10
C THR A 74 22.63 -4.85 3.16
N SER A 75 23.17 -4.65 4.37
CA SER A 75 22.39 -4.14 5.51
C SER A 75 21.86 -2.71 5.36
N SER A 76 22.41 -1.96 4.40
CA SER A 76 22.00 -0.59 4.10
C SER A 76 20.79 -0.49 3.17
N ASP A 77 20.33 -1.60 2.58
CA ASP A 77 19.16 -1.58 1.71
C ASP A 77 17.89 -1.34 2.52
N ALA A 78 16.97 -0.52 1.99
CA ALA A 78 15.71 -0.20 2.67
C ALA A 78 14.85 -1.44 2.97
N HIS A 79 14.97 -2.50 2.15
CA HIS A 79 14.26 -3.77 2.30
C HIS A 79 15.15 -4.90 2.87
N TYR A 80 16.30 -4.57 3.46
CA TYR A 80 17.09 -5.56 4.19
C TYR A 80 16.39 -6.00 5.49
N SER A 81 16.46 -7.29 5.79
CA SER A 81 16.22 -7.84 7.13
C SER A 81 17.02 -9.13 7.36
N ALA A 82 17.40 -9.39 8.60
CA ALA A 82 17.99 -10.67 9.01
C ALA A 82 16.97 -11.82 9.00
N THR A 83 15.67 -11.50 9.07
CA THR A 83 14.57 -12.46 8.97
C THR A 83 14.01 -12.43 7.55
N ASP A 84 13.73 -13.60 6.99
CA ASP A 84 13.05 -13.70 5.71
C ASP A 84 11.53 -13.52 5.89
N TYR A 85 10.99 -12.43 5.36
CA TYR A 85 9.55 -12.15 5.38
C TYR A 85 8.87 -12.44 4.04
N ARG A 86 9.60 -13.00 3.06
CA ARG A 86 9.02 -13.31 1.76
C ARG A 86 7.89 -14.34 1.91
N PRO A 87 6.78 -14.19 1.17
CA PRO A 87 5.69 -15.16 1.19
C PRO A 87 6.15 -16.54 0.73
N ALA A 88 5.87 -17.56 1.53
CA ALA A 88 6.23 -18.94 1.26
C ALA A 88 5.39 -19.53 0.10
N SER A 89 5.81 -20.69 -0.41
CA SER A 89 5.02 -21.42 -1.40
C SER A 89 3.67 -21.85 -0.81
N GLY A 90 2.58 -21.58 -1.52
CA GLY A 90 1.22 -21.87 -1.07
C GLY A 90 0.59 -20.75 -0.23
N GLU A 91 1.31 -19.67 0.07
CA GLU A 91 0.72 -18.45 0.63
C GLU A 91 0.22 -17.53 -0.48
N THR A 92 -0.81 -16.73 -0.18
CA THR A 92 -1.33 -15.69 -1.08
C THR A 92 -1.08 -14.32 -0.46
N VAL A 93 -0.43 -13.43 -1.20
CA VAL A 93 -0.31 -12.01 -0.84
C VAL A 93 -1.53 -11.29 -1.34
N VAL A 94 -2.18 -10.51 -0.48
CA VAL A 94 -3.25 -9.58 -0.81
C VAL A 94 -2.76 -8.18 -0.46
N ILE A 95 -2.76 -7.30 -1.45
CA ILE A 95 -2.38 -5.90 -1.32
C ILE A 95 -3.65 -5.10 -1.54
N ARG A 96 -4.07 -4.30 -0.57
CA ARG A 96 -5.23 -3.41 -0.71
C ARG A 96 -4.88 -1.99 -0.29
N SER A 97 -5.43 -1.01 -0.99
CA SER A 97 -5.39 0.36 -0.50
C SER A 97 -6.31 0.49 0.72
N GLU A 98 -5.86 1.17 1.76
CA GLU A 98 -6.63 1.42 2.96
C GLU A 98 -6.36 2.86 3.41
N LEU A 99 -7.36 3.72 3.23
CA LEU A 99 -7.29 5.12 3.64
C LEU A 99 -8.02 5.29 4.97
N SER A 100 -7.38 6.00 5.91
CA SER A 100 -8.09 6.46 7.10
C SER A 100 -9.10 7.53 6.70
N ASN A 101 -10.37 7.31 7.04
CA ASN A 101 -11.47 8.26 6.84
C ASN A 101 -11.39 9.42 7.84
N THR A 102 -10.42 10.31 7.64
CA THR A 102 -10.21 11.49 8.50
C THR A 102 -10.47 12.75 7.69
N GLN A 103 -11.39 13.59 8.17
CA GLN A 103 -11.61 14.93 7.63
C GLN A 103 -10.50 15.87 8.13
N THR A 104 -9.61 16.27 7.23
CA THR A 104 -8.52 17.23 7.53
C THR A 104 -8.81 18.64 7.03
N LEU A 105 -9.93 18.85 6.31
CA LEU A 105 -10.27 20.13 5.72
C LEU A 105 -10.91 21.04 6.78
N ASP A 106 -10.27 22.18 7.02
CA ASP A 106 -10.82 23.26 7.83
C ASP A 106 -11.48 24.29 6.91
N LEU A 107 -12.81 24.42 7.02
CA LEU A 107 -13.60 25.35 6.22
C LEU A 107 -14.11 26.46 7.13
N VAL A 108 -13.59 27.67 6.91
CA VAL A 108 -14.01 28.87 7.62
C VAL A 108 -14.99 29.67 6.77
N ALA A 109 -16.07 30.16 7.38
CA ALA A 109 -17.06 30.97 6.68
C ALA A 109 -16.44 32.27 6.15
N ASN A 110 -16.77 32.64 4.91
CA ASN A 110 -16.28 33.81 4.17
C ASN A 110 -14.80 33.78 3.73
N ASP A 111 -14.09 32.65 3.87
CA ASP A 111 -12.73 32.50 3.35
C ASP A 111 -12.76 32.08 1.86
N PRO A 112 -11.74 32.44 1.04
CA PRO A 112 -11.64 31.98 -0.34
C PRO A 112 -11.67 30.45 -0.42
N PHE A 113 -12.48 29.91 -1.34
CA PHE A 113 -12.68 28.48 -1.45
C PHE A 113 -11.37 27.73 -1.80
N PRO A 114 -10.89 26.82 -0.93
CA PRO A 114 -9.64 26.09 -1.17
C PRO A 114 -9.89 24.89 -2.10
N ALA A 115 -10.13 25.18 -3.39
CA ALA A 115 -10.54 24.18 -4.37
C ALA A 115 -9.60 22.96 -4.44
N SER A 116 -8.27 23.16 -4.43
CA SER A 116 -7.30 22.06 -4.50
C SER A 116 -7.35 21.11 -3.30
N SER A 117 -7.47 21.65 -2.09
CA SER A 117 -7.59 20.87 -0.86
C SER A 117 -8.93 20.14 -0.77
N PHE A 118 -10.00 20.79 -1.22
CA PHE A 118 -11.33 20.20 -1.28
C PHE A 118 -11.40 19.03 -2.27
N GLU A 119 -10.87 19.20 -3.47
CA GLU A 119 -10.79 18.13 -4.48
C GLU A 119 -9.97 16.95 -3.97
N THR A 120 -8.82 17.20 -3.32
CA THR A 120 -7.99 16.13 -2.74
C THR A 120 -8.72 15.38 -1.63
N ALA A 121 -9.53 16.08 -0.82
CA ALA A 121 -10.33 15.45 0.23
C ALA A 121 -11.46 14.59 -0.36
N LEU A 122 -12.13 15.05 -1.41
CA LEU A 122 -13.15 14.26 -2.12
C LEU A 122 -12.56 13.04 -2.82
N ASP A 123 -11.39 13.20 -3.45
CA ASP A 123 -10.68 12.12 -4.14
C ASP A 123 -10.25 11.00 -3.17
N ARG A 124 -9.91 11.36 -1.93
CA ARG A 124 -9.69 10.40 -0.84
C ARG A 124 -10.96 9.71 -0.34
N LEU A 125 -12.11 10.39 -0.37
CA LEU A 125 -13.37 9.87 0.20
C LEU A 125 -14.14 8.96 -0.76
N VAL A 126 -14.18 9.31 -2.06
CA VAL A 126 -15.13 8.72 -3.01
C VAL A 126 -14.56 7.55 -3.82
N ARG A 127 -13.33 7.15 -3.53
CA ARG A 127 -12.64 6.09 -4.27
C ARG A 127 -13.23 4.71 -3.93
N MET A 128 -14.21 4.28 -4.71
CA MET A 128 -14.78 2.91 -4.73
C MET A 128 -14.20 2.08 -5.87
#